data_AF-A0A1V6HT71-F1
#
_entry.id   AF-A0A1V6HT71-F1
#
_cell.length_a   1.000
_cell.length_b   1.000
_cell.length_c   1.000
_cell.angle_alpha   90.00
_cell.angle_beta   90.00
_cell.angle_gamma   90.00
#
_symmetry.space_group_name_H-M   'P 1'
#
loop_
_entity.id
_entity.type
_entity.pdbx_description
1 polymer ?
#
loop_
_entity_poly.entity_id
_entity_poly.type
_entity_poly.pdbx_seq_one_letter_code
_entity_poly.pdbx_strand_id
1 'polypeptide(L)'
;MRVLLQGVGRYGRDGKLQKMENIKDLKVLKMNDVAARLEDLKALRDGWLDGDKGFAPDKKGLDWLAEAFQRGYPDELPLPYLYPTAEGGVQAEWSLNGWEISLEIDLERKHGEWHALEMTTETEEEKSLKLDEPDDWQWLAREIARRMRGET
;
A
#
# COMPACT_ATOMS: atom_id res chain seq x y z
N MET A 1 -11.33 -6.48 10.42
CA MET A 1 -10.34 -6.49 11.51
C MET A 1 -9.53 -7.77 11.41
N ARG A 2 -8.26 -7.68 11.00
CA ARG A 2 -7.32 -8.81 11.02
C ARG A 2 -6.33 -8.59 12.16
N VAL A 3 -6.12 -9.62 12.98
CA VAL A 3 -5.23 -9.58 14.13
C VAL A 3 -4.25 -10.75 14.04
N LEU A 4 -2.96 -10.49 14.21
CA LEU A 4 -1.96 -11.53 14.38
C LEU A 4 -1.85 -11.81 15.89
N LEU A 5 -2.11 -13.06 16.26
CA LEU A 5 -2.11 -13.52 17.65
C LEU A 5 -0.96 -14.50 17.87
N GLN A 6 0.02 -14.12 18.70
CA GLN A 6 1.06 -15.04 19.19
C GLN A 6 0.80 -15.36 20.68
N GLY A 7 0.66 -16.65 20.99
CA GLY A 7 0.34 -17.13 22.33
C GLY A 7 0.52 -18.65 22.49
N VAL A 8 0.32 -19.13 23.71
CA VAL A 8 0.30 -20.58 24.02
C VAL A 8 -1.15 -21.07 23.97
N GLY A 9 -1.43 -21.97 23.04
CA GLY A 9 -2.75 -22.56 22.85
C GLY A 9 -2.91 -23.88 23.59
N ARG A 10 -4.03 -24.07 24.31
CA ARG A 10 -4.45 -25.37 24.83
C ARG A 10 -5.30 -26.07 23.77
N TYR A 11 -4.78 -27.18 23.27
CA TYR A 11 -5.46 -28.02 22.29
C TYR A 11 -6.25 -29.14 22.98
N GLY A 12 -7.44 -29.44 22.46
CA GLY A 12 -8.24 -30.59 22.88
C GLY A 12 -7.61 -31.91 22.42
N ARG A 13 -8.14 -33.03 22.91
CA ARG A 13 -7.69 -34.37 22.49
C ARG A 13 -7.94 -34.66 20.99
N ASP A 14 -8.76 -33.84 20.35
CA ASP A 14 -9.07 -33.85 18.91
C ASP A 14 -8.12 -32.96 18.08
N GLY A 15 -7.11 -32.35 18.72
CA GLY A 15 -6.16 -31.46 18.06
C GLY A 15 -6.71 -30.08 17.72
N LYS A 16 -7.96 -29.75 18.10
CA LYS A 16 -8.51 -28.40 17.90
C LYS A 16 -8.10 -27.48 19.03
N LEU A 17 -7.79 -26.23 18.70
CA LEU A 17 -7.49 -25.22 19.70
C LEU A 17 -8.76 -24.91 20.50
N GLN A 18 -8.76 -25.21 21.81
CA GLN A 18 -9.94 -25.03 22.67
C GLN A 18 -9.90 -23.71 23.44
N LYS A 19 -8.71 -23.25 23.83
CA LYS A 19 -8.55 -22.00 24.59
C LYS A 19 -7.13 -21.45 24.43
N MET A 20 -6.99 -20.14 24.30
CA MET A 20 -5.70 -19.46 24.43
C MET A 20 -5.54 -18.98 25.86
N GLU A 21 -4.49 -19.43 26.55
CA GLU A 21 -4.30 -19.14 27.98
C GLU A 21 -3.51 -17.84 28.22
N ASN A 22 -2.75 -17.37 27.23
CA ASN A 22 -2.00 -16.13 27.33
C ASN A 22 -1.75 -15.54 25.92
N ILE A 23 -2.26 -14.34 25.66
CA ILE A 23 -1.96 -13.55 24.46
C ILE A 23 -0.74 -12.72 24.81
N LYS A 24 0.43 -13.05 24.27
CA LYS A 24 1.68 -12.35 24.61
C LYS A 24 1.85 -11.03 23.86
N ASP A 25 1.25 -10.90 22.69
CA ASP A 25 1.25 -9.68 21.90
C ASP A 25 0.02 -9.68 20.99
N LEU A 26 -0.78 -8.61 21.03
CA LEU A 26 -1.89 -8.39 20.12
C LEU A 26 -1.45 -7.33 19.13
N LYS A 27 -0.84 -7.74 18.02
CA LYS A 27 -0.56 -6.81 16.93
C LYS A 27 -1.81 -6.69 16.08
N VAL A 28 -2.53 -5.58 16.27
CA VAL A 28 -3.43 -5.08 15.23
C VAL A 28 -2.55 -4.83 14.02
N LEU A 29 -2.74 -5.61 12.95
CA LEU A 29 -2.07 -5.35 11.68
C LEU A 29 -2.48 -3.93 11.31
N LYS A 30 -1.51 -3.01 11.25
CA LYS A 30 -1.76 -1.62 10.89
C LYS A 30 -2.53 -1.64 9.58
N MET A 31 -3.57 -0.82 9.49
CA MET A 31 -4.54 -0.81 8.38
C MET A 31 -3.89 -0.57 6.99
N ASN A 32 -2.59 -0.28 6.94
CA ASN A 32 -1.82 0.08 5.76
C ASN A 32 -0.63 -0.89 5.51
N ASP A 33 -0.72 -2.17 5.87
CA ASP A 33 0.26 -3.16 5.39
C ASP A 33 0.12 -3.30 3.87
N VAL A 34 1.11 -2.75 3.14
CA VAL A 34 1.13 -2.71 1.67
C VAL A 34 1.01 -4.11 1.08
N ALA A 35 1.78 -5.08 1.58
CA ALA A 35 1.75 -6.44 1.06
C ALA A 35 0.37 -7.08 1.29
N ALA A 36 -0.18 -6.96 2.50
CA ALA A 36 -1.51 -7.50 2.80
C ALA A 36 -2.61 -6.84 1.95
N ARG A 37 -2.50 -5.54 1.68
CA ARG A 37 -3.47 -4.82 0.87
C ARG A 37 -3.38 -5.23 -0.61
N LEU A 38 -2.18 -5.39 -1.16
CA LEU A 38 -1.99 -5.88 -2.53
C LEU A 38 -2.48 -7.34 -2.69
N GLU A 39 -2.33 -8.18 -1.67
CA GLU A 39 -2.95 -9.52 -1.66
C GLU A 39 -4.48 -9.46 -1.77
N ASP A 40 -5.12 -8.53 -1.06
CA ASP A 40 -6.56 -8.36 -1.15
C ASP A 40 -6.99 -7.91 -2.57
N LEU A 41 -6.17 -7.10 -3.27
CA LEU A 41 -6.43 -6.68 -4.65
C LEU A 41 -6.38 -7.84 -5.65
N LYS A 42 -5.60 -8.90 -5.38
CA LYS A 42 -5.55 -10.10 -6.24
C LYS A 42 -6.87 -10.86 -6.32
N ALA A 43 -7.79 -10.62 -5.38
CA ALA A 43 -9.12 -11.23 -5.37
C ALA A 43 -10.10 -10.55 -6.34
N LEU A 44 -9.76 -9.36 -6.86
CA LEU A 44 -10.58 -8.65 -7.83
C LEU A 44 -10.69 -9.44 -9.14
N ARG A 45 -11.80 -9.21 -9.83
CA ARG A 45 -12.10 -9.77 -11.15
C ARG A 45 -12.54 -8.62 -12.05
N ASP A 46 -12.38 -8.78 -13.36
CA ASP A 46 -12.89 -7.81 -14.31
C ASP A 46 -14.39 -7.58 -14.08
N GLY A 47 -14.85 -6.33 -14.23
CA GLY A 47 -16.20 -5.92 -13.90
C GLY A 47 -16.41 -5.53 -12.43
N TRP A 48 -15.33 -5.35 -11.65
CA TRP A 48 -15.44 -5.01 -10.22
C TRP A 48 -15.97 -3.59 -9.96
N LEU A 49 -15.81 -2.68 -10.93
CA LEU A 49 -16.30 -1.30 -10.85
C LEU A 49 -17.68 -1.22 -11.51
N ASP A 50 -18.68 -0.70 -10.77
CA ASP A 50 -20.08 -0.60 -11.21
C ASP A 50 -20.75 -1.90 -11.73
N GLY A 51 -20.11 -3.05 -11.54
CA GLY A 51 -20.63 -4.38 -11.93
C GLY A 51 -20.35 -4.81 -13.37
N ASP A 52 -19.82 -3.91 -14.22
CA ASP A 52 -19.50 -4.18 -15.63
C ASP A 52 -18.23 -3.47 -16.15
N LYS A 53 -17.58 -2.66 -15.32
CA LYS A 53 -16.37 -1.89 -15.65
C LYS A 53 -15.22 -2.27 -14.72
N GLY A 54 -14.04 -1.74 -15.03
CA GLY A 54 -12.85 -1.95 -14.23
C GLY A 54 -12.15 -3.27 -14.58
N PHE A 55 -10.87 -3.17 -14.85
CA PHE A 55 -10.00 -4.34 -15.05
C PHE A 55 -9.40 -4.76 -13.72
N ALA A 56 -9.32 -6.06 -13.48
CA ALA A 56 -8.59 -6.57 -12.34
C ALA A 56 -7.09 -6.33 -12.54
N PRO A 57 -6.36 -5.86 -11.50
CA PRO A 57 -4.92 -5.69 -11.64
C PRO A 57 -4.20 -7.01 -11.88
N ASP A 58 -3.14 -6.97 -12.69
CA ASP A 58 -2.35 -8.17 -12.97
C ASP A 58 -1.69 -8.70 -11.70
N LYS A 59 -1.86 -10.01 -11.44
CA LYS A 59 -1.41 -10.64 -10.20
C LYS A 59 0.11 -10.63 -10.05
N LYS A 60 0.85 -10.82 -11.15
CA LYS A 60 2.32 -10.79 -11.13
C LYS A 60 2.82 -9.36 -10.97
N GLY A 61 2.12 -8.39 -11.55
CA GLY A 61 2.33 -6.97 -11.31
C GLY A 61 2.16 -6.61 -9.84
N LEU A 62 1.09 -7.08 -9.19
CA LEU A 62 0.88 -6.88 -7.75
C LEU A 62 1.97 -7.53 -6.89
N ASP A 63 2.42 -8.74 -7.24
CA ASP A 63 3.58 -9.39 -6.59
C ASP A 63 4.83 -8.53 -6.71
N TRP A 64 5.14 -8.08 -7.92
CA TRP A 64 6.28 -7.21 -8.18
C TRP A 64 6.20 -5.90 -7.37
N LEU A 65 5.01 -5.29 -7.32
CA LEU A 65 4.82 -4.02 -6.60
C LEU A 65 5.03 -4.19 -5.09
N ALA A 66 4.57 -5.31 -4.51
CA ALA A 66 4.79 -5.61 -3.11
C ALA A 66 6.29 -5.70 -2.78
N GLU A 67 7.07 -6.38 -3.63
CA GLU A 67 8.52 -6.45 -3.47
C GLU A 67 9.21 -5.10 -3.72
N ALA A 68 8.72 -4.30 -4.67
CA ALA A 68 9.27 -2.99 -4.97
C ALA A 68 9.12 -2.05 -3.76
N PHE A 69 7.94 -2.02 -3.14
CA PHE A 69 7.73 -1.31 -1.87
C PHE A 69 8.63 -1.84 -0.75
N GLN A 70 8.73 -3.16 -0.59
CA GLN A 70 9.59 -3.75 0.46
C GLN A 70 11.07 -3.36 0.31
N ARG A 71 11.57 -3.22 -0.93
CA ARG A 71 12.97 -2.86 -1.19
C ARG A 71 13.23 -1.36 -1.20
N GLY A 72 12.28 -0.58 -1.72
CA GLY A 72 12.48 0.84 -2.06
C GLY A 72 11.86 1.82 -1.07
N TYR A 73 10.94 1.38 -0.21
CA TYR A 73 10.19 2.25 0.70
C TYR A 73 10.61 2.06 2.16
N PRO A 74 11.19 3.07 2.83
CA PRO A 74 11.65 2.96 4.21
C PRO A 74 10.52 2.71 5.23
N ASP A 75 10.77 1.85 6.22
CA ASP A 75 9.81 1.42 7.26
C ASP A 75 9.36 2.57 8.18
N GLU A 76 10.17 3.63 8.31
CA GLU A 76 9.87 4.81 9.13
C GLU A 76 8.86 5.77 8.47
N LEU A 77 8.60 5.63 7.17
CA LEU A 77 7.70 6.51 6.43
C LEU A 77 6.23 6.05 6.53
N PRO A 78 5.27 6.99 6.44
CA PRO A 78 3.86 6.66 6.46
C PRO A 78 3.47 5.84 5.24
N LEU A 79 2.91 4.65 5.47
CA LEU A 79 2.46 3.77 4.39
C LEU A 79 1.21 4.34 3.69
N PRO A 80 1.14 4.27 2.34
CA PRO A 80 0.00 4.78 1.60
C PRO A 80 -1.28 3.97 1.84
N TYR A 81 -2.41 4.59 1.53
CA TYR A 81 -3.61 3.85 1.17
C TYR A 81 -3.48 3.33 -0.26
N LEU A 82 -3.96 2.11 -0.52
CA LEU A 82 -3.88 1.49 -1.85
C LEU A 82 -5.26 1.11 -2.36
N TYR A 83 -5.53 1.52 -3.59
CA TYR A 83 -6.78 1.28 -4.31
C TYR A 83 -6.49 0.73 -5.72
N PRO A 84 -7.35 -0.13 -6.27
CA PRO A 84 -7.27 -0.49 -7.68
C PRO A 84 -7.72 0.69 -8.56
N THR A 85 -7.12 0.85 -9.75
CA THR A 85 -7.64 1.76 -10.77
C THR A 85 -8.57 1.03 -11.74
N ALA A 86 -9.41 1.77 -12.46
CA ALA A 86 -10.33 1.17 -13.44
C ALA A 86 -9.57 0.49 -14.59
N GLU A 87 -8.36 0.93 -14.87
CA GLU A 87 -7.46 0.51 -15.93
C GLU A 87 -6.68 -0.78 -15.56
N GLY A 88 -6.82 -1.27 -14.32
CA GLY A 88 -6.10 -2.44 -13.82
C GLY A 88 -4.73 -2.10 -13.20
N GLY A 89 -4.50 -0.84 -12.86
CA GLY A 89 -3.35 -0.38 -12.10
C GLY A 89 -3.61 -0.32 -10.59
N VAL A 90 -2.73 0.39 -9.88
CA VAL A 90 -2.85 0.64 -8.44
C VAL A 90 -2.63 2.13 -8.17
N GLN A 91 -3.50 2.74 -7.37
CA GLN A 91 -3.32 4.10 -6.87
C GLN A 91 -2.86 4.04 -5.41
N ALA A 92 -1.75 4.71 -5.13
CA ALA A 92 -1.25 4.93 -3.78
C ALA A 92 -1.49 6.38 -3.35
N GLU A 93 -1.99 6.58 -2.13
CA GLU A 93 -2.34 7.91 -1.62
C GLU A 93 -1.76 8.19 -0.24
N TRP A 94 -1.31 9.43 -0.04
CA TRP A 94 -0.86 9.97 1.24
C TRP A 94 -1.48 11.33 1.49
N SER A 95 -1.93 11.57 2.72
CA SER A 95 -2.33 12.89 3.21
C SER A 95 -1.36 13.32 4.32
N LEU A 96 -0.54 14.33 4.06
CA LEU A 96 0.59 14.71 4.92
C LEU A 96 0.70 16.23 5.07
N ASN A 97 0.47 16.75 6.27
CA ASN A 97 0.70 18.16 6.61
C ASN A 97 0.14 19.17 5.59
N GLY A 98 -1.10 18.99 5.15
CA GLY A 98 -1.75 19.87 4.17
C GLY A 98 -1.49 19.50 2.72
N TRP A 99 -0.69 18.47 2.46
CA TRP A 99 -0.52 17.90 1.12
C TRP A 99 -1.38 16.67 0.92
N GLU A 100 -2.10 16.63 -0.21
CA GLU A 100 -2.71 15.42 -0.76
C GLU A 100 -1.84 14.91 -1.91
N ILE A 101 -1.39 13.67 -1.80
CA ILE A 101 -0.41 13.07 -2.70
C ILE A 101 -0.99 11.79 -3.27
N SER A 102 -0.88 11.60 -4.58
CA SER A 102 -1.21 10.37 -5.28
C SER A 102 -0.05 9.86 -6.11
N LEU A 103 0.01 8.55 -6.28
CA LEU A 103 0.88 7.86 -7.22
C LEU A 103 0.04 6.82 -7.97
N GLU A 104 -0.26 7.08 -9.23
CA GLU A 104 -0.95 6.15 -10.11
C GLU A 104 0.06 5.21 -10.77
N ILE A 105 -0.07 3.90 -10.55
CA ILE A 105 0.92 2.89 -10.89
C ILE A 105 0.40 2.01 -12.02
N ASP A 106 1.10 2.05 -13.16
CA ASP A 106 0.99 1.11 -14.26
C ASP A 106 1.87 -0.12 -13.95
N LEU A 107 1.21 -1.25 -13.66
CA LEU A 107 1.88 -2.49 -13.27
C LEU A 107 2.63 -3.16 -14.43
N GLU A 108 2.20 -2.95 -15.68
CA GLU A 108 2.85 -3.55 -16.85
C GLU A 108 4.13 -2.79 -17.19
N ARG A 109 4.04 -1.46 -17.23
CA ARG A 109 5.16 -0.57 -17.55
C ARG A 109 6.09 -0.33 -16.36
N LYS A 110 5.67 -0.70 -15.15
CA LYS A 110 6.38 -0.41 -13.90
C LYS A 110 6.65 1.09 -13.76
N HIS A 111 5.64 1.87 -14.13
CA HIS A 111 5.70 3.32 -14.17
C HIS A 111 4.72 3.90 -13.17
N GLY A 112 5.05 5.04 -12.58
CA GLY A 112 4.20 5.77 -11.67
C GLY A 112 4.05 7.23 -12.08
N GLU A 113 2.83 7.75 -12.11
CA GLU A 113 2.58 9.18 -12.21
C GLU A 113 2.29 9.72 -10.81
N TRP A 114 3.23 10.50 -10.28
CA TRP A 114 3.13 11.11 -8.97
C TRP A 114 2.55 12.51 -9.09
N HIS A 115 1.59 12.83 -8.23
CA HIS A 115 1.01 14.16 -8.09
C HIS A 115 0.94 14.54 -6.61
N ALA A 116 1.20 15.81 -6.30
CA ALA A 116 0.98 16.36 -4.97
C ALA A 116 0.36 17.75 -5.05
N LEU A 117 -0.66 17.97 -4.24
CA LEU A 117 -1.39 19.22 -4.11
C LEU A 117 -1.29 19.73 -2.67
N GLU A 118 -0.80 20.95 -2.49
CA GLU A 118 -0.90 21.66 -1.21
C GLU A 118 -2.25 22.37 -1.12
N MET A 119 -3.01 22.05 -0.06
CA MET A 119 -4.43 22.41 0.05
C MET A 119 -4.70 23.88 0.41
N THR A 120 -3.68 24.63 0.80
CA THR A 120 -3.78 26.04 1.22
C THR A 120 -3.38 27.02 0.12
N THR A 121 -2.29 26.73 -0.58
CA THR A 121 -1.69 27.52 -1.64
C THR A 121 -2.08 27.03 -3.02
N GLU A 122 -2.76 25.88 -3.10
CA GLU A 122 -3.11 25.19 -4.35
C GLU A 122 -1.88 24.94 -5.23
N THR A 123 -0.72 24.74 -4.60
CA THR A 123 0.52 24.44 -5.31
C THR A 123 0.53 22.98 -5.71
N GLU A 124 0.70 22.75 -7.00
CA GLU A 124 0.76 21.41 -7.59
C GLU A 124 2.18 21.07 -8.01
N GLU A 125 2.59 19.85 -7.70
CA GLU A 125 3.82 19.23 -8.19
C GLU A 125 3.48 17.90 -8.85
N GLU A 126 4.14 17.58 -9.95
CA GLU A 126 3.96 16.32 -10.67
C GLU A 126 5.29 15.72 -11.12
N LYS A 127 5.37 14.39 -11.17
CA LYS A 127 6.57 13.69 -11.64
C LYS A 127 6.25 12.27 -12.10
N SER A 128 6.76 11.92 -13.27
CA SER A 128 6.82 10.55 -13.77
C SER A 128 7.99 9.77 -13.16
N LEU A 129 7.73 8.56 -12.67
CA LEU A 129 8.66 7.69 -11.95
C LEU A 129 8.79 6.32 -12.63
N LYS A 130 10.03 5.87 -12.83
CA LYS A 130 10.37 4.49 -13.20
C LYS A 130 10.52 3.65 -11.94
N LEU A 131 9.49 2.91 -11.61
CA LEU A 131 9.42 2.16 -10.35
C LEU A 131 10.24 0.85 -10.38
N ASP A 132 10.88 0.54 -11.50
CA ASP A 132 11.94 -0.46 -11.59
C ASP A 132 13.35 0.10 -11.33
N GLU A 133 13.50 1.41 -11.19
CA GLU A 133 14.77 2.07 -10.89
C GLU A 133 14.87 2.47 -9.41
N PRO A 134 15.95 2.09 -8.68
CA PRO A 134 16.11 2.43 -7.27
C PRO A 134 16.15 3.94 -6.96
N ASP A 135 16.62 4.75 -7.91
CA ASP A 135 16.76 6.19 -7.72
C ASP A 135 15.41 6.90 -7.60
N ASP A 136 14.37 6.44 -8.32
CA ASP A 136 13.04 7.02 -8.26
C ASP A 136 12.30 6.63 -6.96
N TRP A 137 12.59 5.45 -6.40
CA TRP A 137 12.15 5.10 -5.04
C TRP A 137 12.81 5.96 -3.97
N GLN A 138 14.12 6.22 -4.10
CA GLN A 138 14.81 7.14 -3.19
C GLN A 138 14.26 8.55 -3.29
N TRP A 139 13.93 9.02 -4.51
CA TRP A 139 13.27 10.31 -4.70
C TRP A 139 11.90 10.34 -4.01
N LEU A 140 11.04 9.34 -4.24
CA LEU A 140 9.73 9.24 -3.62
C LEU A 140 9.83 9.25 -2.09
N ALA A 141 10.74 8.45 -1.53
CA ALA A 141 10.96 8.39 -0.09
C ALA A 141 11.39 9.76 0.48
N ARG A 142 12.26 10.49 -0.22
CA ARG A 142 12.68 11.84 0.20
C ARG A 142 11.51 12.82 0.18
N GLU A 143 10.68 12.78 -0.85
CA GLU A 143 9.52 13.68 -0.98
C GLU A 143 8.46 13.42 0.09
N ILE A 144 8.17 12.15 0.38
CA ILE A 144 7.29 11.79 1.49
C ILE A 144 7.89 12.23 2.82
N ALA A 145 9.18 12.03 3.04
CA ALA A 145 9.85 12.41 4.27
C ALA A 145 9.86 13.94 4.48
N ARG A 146 10.13 14.72 3.41
CA ARG A 146 10.07 16.19 3.40
C ARG A 146 8.70 16.68 3.86
N ARG A 147 7.64 16.20 3.22
CA ARG A 147 6.26 16.57 3.54
C ARG A 147 5.80 16.09 4.90
N MET A 148 6.20 14.89 5.34
CA MET A 148 5.95 14.39 6.69
C MET A 148 6.55 15.29 7.78
N ARG A 149 7.69 15.93 7.52
CA ARG A 149 8.33 16.88 8.45
C ARG A 149 7.74 18.30 8.38
N GLY A 150 6.89 18.59 7.39
CA GLY A 150 6.33 19.92 7.16
C GLY A 150 7.36 20.89 6.54
N GLU A 151 8.37 20.36 5.85
CA GLU A 151 9.35 21.16 5.13
C GLU A 151 8.76 21.58 3.78
N THR A 152 8.66 22.88 3.54
CA THR A 152 8.44 23.49 2.20
C THR A 152 9.71 23.45 1.37
#